data_AF-A0A9D6MFH0-F1
#
_entry.id   AF-A0A9D6MFH0-F1
#
_cell.length_a   1.000
_cell.length_b   1.000
_cell.length_c   1.000
_cell.angle_alpha   90.00
_cell.angle_beta   90.00
_cell.angle_gamma   90.00
#
_symmetry.space_group_name_H-M   'P 1'
#
loop_
_entity.id
_entity.type
_entity.pdbx_description
1 polymer ?
#
loop_
_entity_poly.entity_id
_entity_poly.type
_entity_poly.pdbx_seq_one_letter_code
_entity_poly.pdbx_strand_id
1 'polypeptide(L)'
;MSVSTEIQTLVSDIDRMMDELAAMRRRIIALLQQATVSLVPVSEWEAVGMWADREDMRGISTEDWLARLRAQQWGRSSGRLTV
;
A
#
# COMPACT_ATOMS: atom_id res chain seq x y z
N MET A 1 26.47 1.11 -14.93
CA MET A 1 25.72 1.09 -13.66
C MET A 1 25.29 -0.34 -13.39
N SER A 2 25.48 -0.87 -12.18
CA SER A 2 25.05 -2.23 -11.86
C SER A 2 23.54 -2.27 -11.66
N VAL A 3 22.88 -3.36 -12.09
CA VAL A 3 21.45 -3.62 -11.82
C VAL A 3 21.14 -3.52 -10.32
N SER A 4 22.08 -3.91 -9.47
CA SER A 4 21.95 -3.77 -8.01
C SER A 4 21.86 -2.31 -7.55
N THR A 5 22.56 -1.39 -8.22
CA THR A 5 22.52 0.04 -7.91
C THR A 5 21.20 0.68 -8.35
N GLU A 6 20.66 0.24 -9.49
CA GLU A 6 19.36 0.70 -9.98
C GLU A 6 18.21 0.23 -9.06
N ILE A 7 18.24 -1.03 -8.63
CA ILE A 7 17.27 -1.55 -7.64
C ILE A 7 17.35 -0.75 -6.34
N GLN A 8 18.55 -0.46 -5.83
CA GLN A 8 18.70 0.30 -4.59
C GLN A 8 18.15 1.72 -4.71
N THR A 9 18.32 2.34 -5.89
CA THR A 9 17.76 3.67 -6.16
C THR A 9 16.24 3.64 -6.14
N LEU A 10 15.63 2.66 -6.82
CA LEU A 10 14.18 2.48 -6.83
C LEU A 10 13.61 2.22 -5.44
N VAL A 11 14.29 1.43 -4.61
CA VAL A 11 13.88 1.20 -3.21
C VAL A 11 13.90 2.51 -2.42
N SER A 12 14.97 3.30 -2.54
CA SER A 12 15.06 4.60 -1.86
C SER A 12 14.01 5.60 -2.35
N ASP A 13 13.65 5.57 -3.63
CA ASP A 13 12.55 6.38 -4.16
C ASP A 13 11.19 5.95 -3.60
N ILE A 14 10.95 4.64 -3.44
CA ILE A 14 9.73 4.12 -2.81
C ILE A 14 9.64 4.59 -1.36
N ASP A 15 10.72 4.48 -0.58
CA ASP A 15 10.76 4.93 0.82
C ASP A 15 10.43 6.42 0.93
N ARG A 16 11.03 7.25 0.07
CA ARG A 16 10.73 8.69 0.01
C ARG A 16 9.27 8.96 -0.31
N MET A 17 8.69 8.26 -1.30
CA MET A 17 7.28 8.43 -1.64
C MET A 17 6.35 8.02 -0.49
N MET A 18 6.68 6.97 0.26
CA MET A 18 5.92 6.57 1.44
C MET A 18 5.94 7.64 2.53
N ASP A 19 7.09 8.27 2.77
CA ASP A 19 7.22 9.37 3.73
C ASP A 19 6.41 10.60 3.32
N GLU A 20 6.44 10.96 2.02
CA GLU A 20 5.66 12.04 1.45
C GLU A 20 4.15 11.80 1.60
N LEU A 21 3.69 10.58 1.32
CA LEU A 21 2.29 10.16 1.52
C LEU A 21 1.88 10.22 2.99
N ALA A 22 2.75 9.76 3.91
CA ALA A 22 2.49 9.83 5.34
C ALA A 22 2.40 11.28 5.83
N ALA A 23 3.24 12.17 5.32
CA ALA A 23 3.18 13.61 5.62
C ALA A 23 1.88 14.25 5.12
N MET A 24 1.46 13.90 3.90
CA MET A 24 0.20 14.37 3.33
C MET A 24 -1.01 13.89 4.15
N ARG A 25 -1.02 12.61 4.55
CA ARG A 25 -2.05 12.04 5.42
C ARG A 25 -2.18 12.80 6.74
N ARG A 26 -1.05 13.14 7.39
CA ARG A 26 -1.05 13.94 8.62
C ARG A 26 -1.67 15.33 8.40
N ARG A 27 -1.36 15.99 7.27
CA ARG A 27 -1.95 17.30 6.92
C ARG A 27 -3.46 17.20 6.71
N ILE A 28 -3.93 16.18 6.01
CA ILE A 28 -5.36 15.94 5.81
C ILE A 28 -6.06 15.74 7.16
N ILE A 29 -5.52 14.91 8.05
CA ILE A 29 -6.08 14.69 9.40
C ILE A 29 -6.16 16.01 10.18
N ALA A 30 -5.12 16.85 10.13
CA ALA A 30 -5.13 18.15 10.80
C ALA A 30 -6.22 19.09 10.22
N LEU A 31 -6.41 19.10 8.91
CA LEU A 31 -7.47 19.87 8.26
C LEU A 31 -8.87 19.33 8.59
N LEU A 32 -9.02 18.01 8.70
CA LEU A 32 -10.28 17.39 9.13
C LEU A 32 -10.64 17.71 10.57
N GLN A 33 -9.66 17.90 11.46
CA GLN A 33 -9.95 18.34 12.82
C GLN A 33 -10.47 19.78 12.88
N GLN A 34 -10.15 20.59 11.87
CA GLN A 34 -10.58 21.99 11.76
C GLN A 34 -11.88 22.16 10.97
N ALA A 35 -12.22 21.19 10.13
CA ALA A 35 -13.42 21.21 9.30
C ALA A 35 -14.48 20.25 9.87
N THR A 36 -15.76 20.63 9.87
CA THR A 36 -16.87 19.70 10.19
C THR A 36 -17.17 18.77 9.01
N VAL A 37 -16.12 18.27 8.36
CA VAL A 37 -16.20 17.40 7.18
C VAL A 37 -15.67 16.04 7.59
N SER A 38 -16.53 15.03 7.54
CA SER A 38 -16.10 13.64 7.66
C SER A 38 -15.58 13.18 6.30
N LEU A 39 -14.28 12.90 6.20
CA LEU A 39 -13.76 12.14 5.07
C LEU A 39 -13.91 10.66 5.39
N VAL A 40 -14.67 9.95 4.56
CA VAL A 40 -14.75 8.49 4.63
C VAL A 40 -13.38 7.93 4.22
N PRO A 41 -12.69 7.16 5.09
CA PRO A 41 -11.41 6.56 4.76
C PRO A 41 -11.47 5.76 3.47
N VAL A 42 -10.40 5.79 2.68
CA VAL A 42 -10.28 4.94 1.47
C VAL A 42 -10.42 3.46 1.84
N SER A 43 -9.97 3.03 3.03
CA SER A 43 -10.19 1.68 3.53
C SER A 43 -11.67 1.31 3.69
N GLU A 44 -12.53 2.28 4.02
CA GLU A 44 -13.98 2.07 4.05
C GLU A 44 -14.57 2.07 2.62
N TRP A 45 -14.01 2.84 1.68
CA TRP A 45 -14.37 2.75 0.25
C TRP A 45 -13.91 1.43 -0.42
N GLU A 46 -12.75 0.90 -0.02
CA GLU A 46 -12.21 -0.40 -0.44
C GLU A 46 -13.05 -1.57 0.08
N ALA A 47 -13.66 -1.41 1.27
CA ALA A 47 -14.64 -2.35 1.80
C ALA A 47 -15.98 -2.28 1.03
N VAL A 48 -16.34 -1.15 0.43
CA VAL A 48 -17.66 -0.88 -0.18
C VAL A 48 -17.70 -1.11 -1.70
N GLY A 49 -16.63 -1.65 -2.30
CA GLY A 49 -16.77 -2.35 -3.59
C GLY A 49 -16.16 -1.69 -4.82
N MET A 50 -15.29 -0.67 -4.67
CA MET A 50 -14.51 -0.17 -5.82
C MET A 50 -13.56 -1.24 -6.42
N TRP A 51 -13.27 -2.30 -5.67
CA TRP A 51 -12.38 -3.40 -6.07
C TRP A 51 -13.12 -4.74 -6.26
N ALA A 52 -14.42 -4.81 -5.99
CA ALA A 52 -15.20 -6.06 -6.02
C ALA A 52 -15.32 -6.66 -7.43
N ASP A 53 -15.26 -5.84 -8.47
CA ASP A 53 -15.39 -6.27 -9.88
C ASP A 53 -14.07 -6.70 -10.53
N ARG A 54 -12.95 -6.68 -9.80
CA ARG A 54 -11.69 -7.17 -10.34
C ARG A 54 -11.70 -8.69 -10.49
N GLU A 55 -11.22 -9.18 -11.63
CA GLU A 55 -11.15 -10.62 -11.92
C GLU A 55 -10.33 -11.40 -10.88
N ASP A 56 -9.25 -10.81 -10.38
CA ASP A 56 -8.39 -11.40 -9.35
C ASP A 56 -8.96 -11.31 -7.92
N MET A 57 -10.08 -10.61 -7.74
CA MET A 57 -10.82 -10.49 -6.48
C MET A 57 -12.13 -11.28 -6.47
N ARG A 58 -12.46 -11.96 -7.58
CA ARG A 58 -13.70 -12.73 -7.69
C ARG A 58 -13.74 -13.84 -6.63
N GLY A 59 -14.73 -13.76 -5.75
CA GLY A 59 -14.99 -14.79 -4.72
C GLY A 59 -14.08 -14.71 -3.49
N ILE A 60 -13.33 -13.62 -3.30
CA ILE A 60 -12.54 -13.38 -2.08
C ILE A 60 -12.80 -11.99 -1.52
N SER A 61 -12.64 -11.81 -0.21
CA SER A 61 -12.78 -10.49 0.40
C SER A 61 -11.61 -9.58 0.02
N THR A 62 -11.82 -8.25 0.07
CA THR A 62 -10.74 -7.26 -0.11
C THR A 62 -9.58 -7.50 0.85
N GLU A 63 -9.89 -7.89 2.09
CA GLU A 63 -8.88 -8.19 3.12
C GLU A 63 -8.04 -9.42 2.74
N ASP A 64 -8.68 -10.51 2.28
CA ASP A 64 -7.98 -11.72 1.82
C ASP A 64 -7.13 -11.46 0.59
N TRP A 65 -7.64 -10.64 -0.35
CA TRP A 65 -6.88 -10.27 -1.53
C TRP A 65 -5.65 -9.44 -1.18
N LEU A 66 -5.77 -8.45 -0.28
CA LEU A 66 -4.63 -7.66 0.21
C LEU A 66 -3.61 -8.53 0.96
N ALA A 67 -4.08 -9.48 1.77
CA ALA A 67 -3.20 -10.44 2.45
C ALA A 67 -2.42 -11.30 1.45
N ARG A 68 -3.09 -11.81 0.41
CA ARG A 68 -2.44 -12.58 -0.68
C ARG A 68 -1.45 -11.73 -1.46
N LEU A 69 -1.79 -10.48 -1.79
CA LEU A 69 -0.90 -9.57 -2.50
C LEU A 69 0.38 -9.31 -1.68
N ARG A 70 0.25 -9.02 -0.38
CA ARG A 70 1.41 -8.85 0.52
C ARG A 70 2.26 -10.12 0.58
N ALA A 71 1.63 -11.29 0.72
CA ALA A 71 2.33 -12.57 0.74
C ALA A 71 3.08 -12.87 -0.58
N GLN A 72 2.50 -12.53 -1.74
CA GLN A 72 3.15 -12.73 -3.04
C GLN A 72 4.30 -11.76 -3.29
N GLN A 73 4.17 -10.51 -2.85
CA GLN A 73 5.19 -9.47 -3.02
C GLN A 73 6.37 -9.66 -2.07
N TRP A 74 6.11 -10.09 -0.82
CA TRP A 74 7.16 -10.20 0.21
C TRP A 74 7.63 -11.65 0.46
N GLY A 75 6.89 -12.65 -0.04
CA GLY A 75 7.29 -14.06 0.05
C GLY A 75 8.47 -14.45 -0.85
N ARG A 76 8.85 -13.60 -1.83
CA ARG A 76 10.01 -13.84 -2.70
C ARG A 76 11.34 -13.40 -2.08
N SER A 77 11.32 -12.58 -1.02
CA SER A 77 12.52 -12.03 -0.38
C SER A 77 13.15 -12.95 0.68
N SER A 78 12.51 -14.07 1.03
CA SER A 78 13.02 -15.01 2.04
C SER A 78 13.65 -16.28 1.46
N GLY A 79 13.98 -16.27 0.16
CA GLY A 79 14.76 -17.32 -0.47
C GLY A 79 16.25 -17.11 -0.28
N ARG A 80 16.83 -17.78 0.73
CA ARG A 80 18.28 -18.08 0.86
C ARG A 80 19.14 -17.05 1.61
N LEU A 81 19.03 -17.06 2.94
CA LEU A 81 20.19 -16.90 3.81
C LEU A 81 20.36 -18.20 4.59
N THR A 82 21.19 -19.09 4.03
CA THR A 82 21.83 -20.17 4.78
C THR A 82 22.81 -19.52 5.75
N VAL A 83 22.63 -19.74 7.04
CA VAL A 83 23.69 -19.72 8.06
C VAL A 83 23.69 -21.09 8.70
#